data_AF-A0A7C5MG61-F1
#
_entry.id   AF-A0A7C5MG61-F1
#
_cell.length_a   1.000
_cell.length_b   1.000
_cell.length_c   1.000
_cell.angle_alpha   90.00
_cell.angle_beta   90.00
_cell.angle_gamma   90.00
#
_symmetry.space_group_name_H-M   'P 1'
#
loop_
_entity.id
_entity.type
_entity.pdbx_description
1 polymer ?
#
loop_
_entity_poly.entity_id
_entity_poly.type
_entity_poly.pdbx_seq_one_letter_code
_entity_poly.pdbx_strand_id
1 'polypeptide(L)' 'MMDKTADDPLLRLQALREEHRLLDTRIQELSSRPYLTPDDQVEVARLKKLKLKKKDEIMQLAAEMGVEL' A
#
# COMPACT_ATOMS: atom_id res chain seq x y z
N MET A 1 -18.31 20.17 18.40
CA MET A 1 -17.56 18.91 18.22
C MET A 1 -17.81 18.47 16.79
N MET A 2 -16.88 18.78 15.87
CA MET A 2 -17.03 18.40 14.46
C MET A 2 -16.25 17.10 14.23
N ASP A 3 -16.99 16.03 14.04
CA ASP A 3 -16.56 14.80 13.39
C ASP A 3 -16.08 15.15 11.97
N LYS A 4 -14.76 15.16 11.76
CA LYS A 4 -14.13 15.37 10.44
C LYS A 4 -12.88 14.50 10.32
N THR A 5 -13.03 13.20 10.54
CA THR A 5 -11.93 12.24 10.34
C THR A 5 -12.12 11.37 9.10
N ALA A 6 -13.17 11.57 8.31
CA ALA A 6 -13.47 10.73 7.14
C ALA A 6 -13.14 11.37 5.78
N ASP A 7 -13.03 12.70 5.69
CA ASP A 7 -12.89 13.42 4.40
C ASP A 7 -11.55 14.16 4.25
N ASP A 8 -10.60 13.92 5.17
CA ASP A 8 -9.29 14.58 5.08
C ASP A 8 -8.38 13.77 4.13
N PRO A 9 -8.05 14.32 2.95
CA PRO A 9 -7.31 13.58 1.94
C PRO A 9 -5.86 13.28 2.38
N LEU A 10 -5.31 14.04 3.35
CA LEU A 10 -4.03 13.70 3.99
C LEU A 10 -4.13 12.44 4.84
N LEU A 11 -5.24 12.27 5.57
CA LEU A 11 -5.47 11.10 6.41
C LEU A 11 -5.63 9.84 5.55
N ARG A 12 -6.29 9.98 4.39
CA ARG A 12 -6.41 8.91 3.40
C ARG A 12 -5.07 8.57 2.74
N LEU A 13 -4.24 9.57 2.44
CA LEU A 13 -2.87 9.37 1.95
C LEU A 13 -2.00 8.64 2.98
N GLN A 14 -2.10 9.01 4.26
CA GLN A 14 -1.39 8.33 5.33
C GLN A 14 -1.82 6.87 5.47
N ALA A 15 -3.13 6.60 5.45
CA ALA A 15 -3.66 5.23 5.51
C ALA A 15 -3.16 4.39 4.32
N LEU A 16 -3.18 4.94 3.10
CA LEU A 16 -2.66 4.27 1.92
C LEU A 16 -1.15 4.00 2.02
N ARG A 17 -0.36 4.94 2.55
CA ARG A 17 1.09 4.76 2.77
C ARG A 17 1.36 3.68 3.81
N GLU A 18 0.57 3.63 4.87
CA GLU A 18 0.66 2.58 5.89
C GLU A 18 0.31 1.20 5.32
N GLU A 19 -0.80 1.08 4.58
CA GLU A 19 -1.15 -0.14 3.85
C GLU A 19 -0.04 -0.57 2.89
N HIS A 20 0.54 0.37 2.12
CA HIS A 20 1.65 0.09 1.23
C HIS A 20 2.88 -0.43 1.98
N ARG A 21 3.18 0.13 3.17
CA ARG A 21 4.28 -0.34 4.03
C ARG A 21 4.02 -1.73 4.57
N LEU A 22 2.81 -2.02 5.02
CA LEU A 22 2.40 -3.34 5.49
C LEU A 22 2.51 -4.40 4.38
N LEU A 23 2.06 -4.06 3.16
CA LEU A 23 2.21 -4.92 1.98
C LEU A 23 3.69 -5.18 1.67
N ASP A 24 4.55 -4.17 1.77
CA ASP A 24 5.99 -4.33 1.54
C ASP A 24 6.65 -5.23 2.59
N THR A 25 6.34 -5.02 3.87
CA THR A 25 6.78 -5.89 4.96
C THR A 25 6.35 -7.33 4.71
N ARG A 26 5.09 -7.55 4.31
CA ARG A 26 4.57 -8.90 4.04
C ARG A 26 5.28 -9.57 2.86
N ILE A 27 5.55 -8.80 1.79
CA ILE A 27 6.33 -9.27 0.65
C ILE A 27 7.75 -9.63 1.08
N GLN A 28 8.39 -8.81 1.92
CA GLN A 28 9.73 -9.08 2.44
C GLN A 28 9.74 -10.31 3.34
N GLU A 29 8.79 -10.48 4.25
CA GLU A 29 8.70 -11.67 5.10
C GLU A 29 8.60 -12.95 4.26
N LEU A 30 7.75 -12.94 3.24
CA LEU A 30 7.57 -14.09 2.33
C LEU A 30 8.81 -14.30 1.44
N SER A 31 9.41 -13.22 0.93
CA SER A 31 10.60 -13.28 0.08
C SER A 31 11.89 -13.61 0.84
N SER A 32 11.92 -13.34 2.16
CA SER A 32 13.05 -13.66 3.03
C SER A 32 13.08 -15.14 3.43
N ARG A 33 12.02 -15.90 3.16
CA ARG A 33 12.02 -17.34 3.38
C ARG A 33 12.99 -18.00 2.39
N PRO A 34 13.92 -18.86 2.85
CA PRO A 34 14.90 -19.50 1.98
C PRO A 34 14.29 -20.45 0.95
N TYR A 35 13.05 -20.91 1.17
CA TYR A 35 12.28 -21.71 0.23
C TYR A 35 10.86 -21.15 0.14
N LEU A 36 10.55 -20.46 -0.97
CA LEU A 36 9.16 -20.11 -1.28
C LEU A 36 8.46 -21.31 -1.89
N THR A 37 7.35 -21.72 -1.28
CA THR A 37 6.44 -22.67 -1.92
C THR A 37 5.80 -22.01 -3.15
N PRO A 38 5.30 -22.79 -4.13
CA PRO A 38 4.53 -22.22 -5.24
C PRO A 38 3.35 -21.36 -4.78
N ASP A 39 2.76 -21.66 -3.62
CA ASP A 39 1.73 -20.84 -2.99
C ASP A 39 2.27 -19.49 -2.50
N ASP A 40 3.43 -19.49 -1.82
CA ASP A 40 4.10 -18.23 -1.42
C ASP A 40 4.46 -17.37 -2.64
N GLN A 41 4.90 -17.96 -3.76
CA GLN A 41 5.21 -17.20 -4.98
C GLN A 41 3.97 -16.53 -5.58
N VAL A 42 2.84 -17.25 -5.60
CA VAL A 42 1.55 -16.70 -6.04
C VAL A 42 1.11 -15.58 -5.12
N GLU A 43 1.24 -15.76 -3.80
CA GLU A 43 0.86 -14.73 -2.84
C GLU A 43 1.78 -13.50 -2.93
N VAL A 44 3.10 -13.67 -3.09
CA VAL A 44 4.03 -12.55 -3.34
C VAL A 44 3.66 -11.81 -4.63
N ALA A 45 3.31 -12.53 -5.70
CA ALA A 45 2.87 -11.90 -6.94
C ALA A 45 1.55 -11.11 -6.75
N ARG A 46 0.62 -11.65 -5.95
CA ARG A 46 -0.65 -11.01 -5.60
C ARG A 46 -0.42 -9.76 -4.75
N LEU A 47 0.43 -9.85 -3.73
CA LEU A 47 0.82 -8.73 -2.87
C LEU A 47 1.54 -7.64 -3.66
N LYS A 48 2.44 -7.99 -4.60
CA LYS A 48 3.08 -7.02 -5.49
C LYS A 48 2.07 -6.26 -6.35
N LYS A 49 1.05 -6.95 -6.89
CA LYS A 49 -0.04 -6.29 -7.63
C LYS A 49 -0.85 -5.36 -6.74
N LEU A 50 -1.20 -5.78 -5.52
CA LEU A 50 -1.90 -4.93 -4.55
C LEU A 50 -1.07 -3.71 -4.17
N LYS A 51 0.24 -3.89 -3.95
CA LYS A 51 1.19 -2.81 -3.66
C LYS A 51 1.24 -1.80 -4.80
N LEU A 52 1.29 -2.28 -6.05
CA LEU A 52 1.27 -1.41 -7.22
C LEU A 52 -0.02 -0.59 -7.26
N LYS A 53 -1.17 -1.25 -7.12
CA LYS A 53 -2.48 -0.58 -7.08
C LYS A 53 -2.58 0.48 -5.97
N LYS A 54 -2.09 0.17 -4.77
CA LYS A 54 -2.05 1.13 -3.65
C LYS A 54 -1.13 2.31 -3.95
N LYS A 55 0.03 2.07 -4.59
CA LYS A 55 0.91 3.14 -5.04
C LYS A 55 0.24 4.00 -6.12
N ASP A 56 -0.49 3.40 -7.06
CA ASP A 56 -1.25 4.14 -8.07
C ASP A 56 -2.34 5.00 -7.40
N GLU A 57 -3.08 4.46 -6.43
CA GLU A 57 -4.05 5.22 -5.63
C GLU A 57 -3.39 6.38 -4.87
N ILE A 58 -2.20 6.18 -4.29
CA ILE A 58 -1.40 7.23 -3.64
C ILE A 58 -1.01 8.31 -4.64
N MET A 59 -0.52 7.93 -5.81
CA MET A 59 -0.10 8.87 -6.85
C MET A 59 -1.27 9.67 -7.39
N GLN A 60 -2.41 9.02 -7.61
CA GLN A 60 -3.63 9.67 -8.07
C GLN A 60 -4.13 10.66 -7.01
N LEU A 61 -4.20 10.25 -5.74
CA LEU A 61 -4.63 11.13 -4.65
C LEU A 61 -3.65 12.29 -4.42
N ALA A 62 -2.34 12.04 -4.55
CA ALA A 62 -1.32 13.08 -4.44
C ALA A 62 -1.41 14.08 -5.60
N ALA A 63 -1.65 13.60 -6.82
CA ALA A 63 -1.86 14.44 -7.99
C ALA A 63 -3.14 15.28 -7.87
N GLU A 64 -4.24 14.71 -7.37
CA GLU A 64 -5.49 15.42 -7.09
C GLU A 64 -5.31 16.50 -6.00
N MET A 65 -4.46 16.25 -5.00
CA MET A 65 -4.12 17.24 -3.98
C MET A 65 -3.07 18.27 -4.43
N GLY A 66 -2.45 18.11 -5.60
CA GLY A 66 -1.32 18.95 -6.05
C GLY A 66 -0.08 18.84 -5.16
N VAL A 67 0.07 17.72 -4.45
CA VAL A 67 1.23 17.45 -3.58
C VAL A 67 2.26 16.69 -4.39
N GLU A 68 3.42 17.32 -4.64
CA GLU A 68 4.57 16.66 -5.25
C GLU A 68 5.16 15.66 -4.24
N LEU A 69 5.22 14.37 -4.62
CA LEU A 69 5.74 13.26 -3.81
C LEU A 69 7.26 13.12 -3.89
#